data_AF-A0A7W9KQL2-F1
#
_entry.id   AF-A0A7W9KQL2-F1
#
_cell.length_a   1.000
_cell.length_b   1.000
_cell.length_c   1.000
_cell.angle_alpha   90.00
_cell.angle_beta   90.00
_cell.angle_gamma   90.00
#
_symmetry.space_group_name_H-M   'P 1'
#
loop_
_entity.id
_entity.type
_entity.pdbx_description
1 polymer ?
#
loop_
_entity_poly.entity_id
_entity_poly.type
_entity_poly.pdbx_seq_one_letter_code
_entity_poly.pdbx_strand_id
1 'polypeptide(L)' 'MASIWQRVSDFLRSPQGRKLTEQVKRAARDPKNQQRVKDAVRRLRKR' A
#
# COMPACT_ATOMS: atom_id res chain seq x y z
N MET A 1 -24.21 1.13 -16.36
CA MET A 1 -23.20 0.22 -15.77
C MET A 1 -22.34 1.03 -14.82
N ALA A 2 -22.23 0.63 -13.55
CA ALA A 2 -21.28 1.26 -12.64
C ALA A 2 -19.87 0.87 -13.10
N SER A 3 -19.15 1.82 -13.68
CA SER A 3 -17.78 1.59 -14.15
C SER A 3 -16.92 1.14 -12.96
N ILE A 4 -16.06 0.16 -13.18
CA ILE A 4 -15.13 -0.37 -12.16
C ILE A 4 -14.36 0.77 -11.47
N TRP A 5 -14.09 1.86 -12.22
CA TRP A 5 -13.53 3.12 -11.73
C TRP A 5 -14.32 3.81 -10.61
N GLN A 6 -15.66 3.82 -10.66
CA GLN A 6 -16.48 4.38 -9.60
C GLN A 6 -16.39 3.52 -8.33
N ARG A 7 -16.42 2.18 -8.47
CA ARG A 7 -16.23 1.28 -7.32
C ARG A 7 -14.85 1.40 -6.68
N VAL A 8 -13.79 1.58 -7.47
CA VAL A 8 -12.44 1.83 -6.92
C VAL A 8 -12.39 3.18 -6.24
N SER A 9 -12.98 4.23 -6.84
CA SER A 9 -13.03 5.57 -6.24
C SER A 9 -13.84 5.60 -4.94
N ASP A 10 -14.98 4.92 -4.91
CA ASP A 10 -15.81 4.76 -3.72
C ASP A 10 -15.12 3.89 -2.68
N PHE A 11 -14.39 2.85 -3.09
CA PHE A 11 -13.58 2.04 -2.19
C PHE A 11 -12.43 2.86 -1.56
N LEU A 12 -11.75 3.69 -2.36
CA LEU A 12 -10.71 4.60 -1.87
C LEU A 12 -11.29 5.69 -0.94
N ARG A 13 -12.51 6.16 -1.21
CA ARG A 13 -13.24 7.11 -0.34
C ARG A 13 -13.88 6.44 0.88
N SER A 14 -14.05 5.12 0.85
CA SER A 14 -14.66 4.35 1.94
C SER A 14 -13.77 4.33 3.19
N PRO A 15 -14.35 4.17 4.39
CA PRO A 15 -13.59 4.00 5.63
C PRO A 15 -12.67 2.77 5.59
N GLN A 16 -12.99 1.76 4.77
CA GLN A 16 -12.14 0.58 4.58
C GLN A 16 -10.87 0.93 3.76
N GLY A 17 -11.02 1.71 2.69
CA GLY A 17 -9.90 2.24 1.90
C GLY A 17 -9.00 3.15 2.73
N ARG A 18 -9.58 4.06 3.52
CA ARG A 18 -8.79 4.90 4.44
C ARG A 18 -8.01 4.09 5.47
N LYS A 19 -8.60 3.04 6.05
CA LYS A 19 -7.87 2.13 6.96
C LYS A 19 -6.74 1.40 6.26
N LEU A 20 -6.94 0.97 5.01
CA LEU A 20 -5.88 0.33 4.22
C LEU A 20 -4.76 1.33 3.91
N THR A 21 -5.10 2.53 3.44
CA THR A 21 -4.14 3.60 3.18
C THR A 21 -3.39 4.01 4.45
N GLU A 22 -4.05 4.14 5.59
CA GLU A 22 -3.40 4.50 6.86
C GLU A 22 -2.49 3.37 7.38
N GLN A 23 -2.89 2.10 7.23
CA GLN A 23 -2.01 0.97 7.56
C GLN A 23 -0.79 0.92 6.65
N VAL A 24 -0.97 1.13 5.34
CA VAL A 24 0.13 1.23 4.38
C VAL A 24 1.01 2.43 4.71
N LYS A 25 0.43 3.59 5.00
CA LYS A 25 1.15 4.82 5.35
C LYS A 25 1.92 4.65 6.65
N ARG A 26 1.37 3.96 7.66
CA ARG A 26 2.07 3.62 8.90
C ARG A 26 3.21 2.65 8.64
N ALA A 27 2.96 1.58 7.90
CA ALA A 27 3.97 0.61 7.50
C ALA A 27 5.08 1.22 6.61
N ALA A 28 4.75 2.23 5.82
CA ALA A 28 5.68 2.98 4.97
C ALA A 28 6.43 4.08 5.74
N ARG A 29 5.78 4.69 6.75
CA ARG A 29 6.41 5.66 7.67
C ARG A 29 7.41 5.02 8.61
N ASP A 30 7.34 3.71 8.83
CA ASP A 30 8.32 2.99 9.62
C ASP A 30 9.65 2.83 8.86
N PRO A 31 10.72 3.58 9.22
CA PRO A 31 12.02 3.48 8.53
C PRO A 31 12.65 2.10 8.71
N LYS A 32 12.35 1.41 9.81
CA LYS A 32 12.80 0.04 10.09
C LYS A 32 12.24 -0.97 9.10
N ASN A 33 11.00 -0.75 8.63
CA ASN A 33 10.37 -1.61 7.64
C ASN A 33 10.88 -1.29 6.23
N GLN A 34 11.16 -0.01 5.93
CA GLN A 34 11.79 0.37 4.67
C GLN A 34 13.14 -0.29 4.45
N GLN A 35 14.00 -0.38 5.47
CA GLN A 35 15.30 -1.07 5.33
C GLN A 35 15.11 -2.54 4.99
N ARG A 36 14.22 -3.24 5.72
CA ARG A 36 13.91 -4.65 5.45
C ARG A 36 13.35 -4.87 4.05
N VAL A 37 12.47 -4.00 3.58
CA VAL A 37 11.93 -4.05 2.21
C VAL A 37 13.03 -3.78 1.19
N LYS A 38 13.87 -2.76 1.40
CA LYS A 38 15.01 -2.47 0.52
C LYS A 38 15.99 -3.64 0.45
N ASP A 39 16.28 -4.30 1.57
CA ASP A 39 17.15 -5.48 1.59
C ASP A 39 16.50 -6.69 0.90
N ALA A 40 15.21 -6.92 1.12
CA ALA A 40 14.47 -7.97 0.44
C ALA A 40 14.46 -7.75 -1.08
N VAL A 41 14.13 -6.54 -1.52
CA VAL A 41 14.15 -6.14 -2.94
C VAL A 41 15.56 -6.25 -3.52
N ARG A 42 16.59 -5.83 -2.77
CA ARG A 42 17.99 -5.93 -3.21
C ARG A 42 18.44 -7.38 -3.37
N ARG A 43 17.99 -8.29 -2.50
CA ARG A 43 18.24 -9.73 -2.62
C ARG A 43 17.50 -10.32 -3.82
N LEU A 44 16.25 -9.91 -4.05
CA LEU A 44 15.43 -10.36 -5.17
C LEU A 44 15.97 -9.89 -6.51
N ARG A 45 16.49 -8.67 -6.60
CA ARG A 45 17.15 -8.11 -7.80
C ARG A 45 18.55 -8.70 -8.09
N LYS A 46 19.16 -9.35 -7.10
CA LYS A 46 20.48 -9.99 -7.25
C LYS A 46 20.40 -11.44 -7.73
N ARG A 47 19.20 -12.01 -7.80
CA ARG A 47 18.91 -13.26 -8.52
C ARG A 47 18.39 -12.92 -9.90
#